data_AF-A0A5C8CGR3-F1
#
_entry.id   AF-A0A5C8CGR3-F1
#
_cell.length_a   1.000
_cell.length_b   1.000
_cell.length_c   1.000
_cell.angle_alpha   90.00
_cell.angle_beta   90.00
_cell.angle_gamma   90.00
#
_symmetry.space_group_name_H-M   'P 1'
#
loop_
_entity.id
_entity.type
_entity.pdbx_description
1 polymer ?
#
loop_
_entity_poly.entity_id
_entity_poly.type
_entity_poly.pdbx_seq_one_letter_code
_entity_poly.pdbx_strand_id
1 'polypeptide(L)'
;MILEIIKDLEIELSNLTFSGIDNIDFDFIENLTSIRDRFDKLKMNNAKILTNDLIDSIKEYKTNKDIKKVSENISKLEFYLSYALFDFSE
;
A
#
# COMPACT_ATOMS: atom_id res chain seq x y z
N MET A 1 -4.35 15.42 7.31
CA MET A 1 -5.24 14.56 6.51
C MET A 1 -4.50 13.78 5.42
N ILE A 2 -3.98 14.38 4.33
CA ILE A 2 -3.25 13.61 3.29
C ILE A 2 -1.97 12.98 3.85
N LEU A 3 -1.14 13.78 4.53
CA LEU A 3 0.10 13.30 5.16
C LEU A 3 -0.13 12.19 6.20
N GLU A 4 -1.26 12.21 6.90
CA GLU A 4 -1.62 11.16 7.86
C GLU A 4 -1.94 9.86 7.13
N ILE A 5 -2.70 9.92 6.02
CA ILE A 5 -3.01 8.72 5.21
C ILE A 5 -1.73 8.13 4.61
N ILE A 6 -0.80 8.98 4.16
CA ILE A 6 0.49 8.54 3.63
C ILE A 6 1.28 7.82 4.73
N LYS A 7 1.36 8.37 5.94
CA LYS A 7 2.05 7.73 7.07
C LYS A 7 1.40 6.41 7.49
N ASP A 8 0.07 6.36 7.53
CA ASP A 8 -0.67 5.13 7.82
C ASP A 8 -0.28 4.04 6.80
N LEU A 9 -0.17 4.40 5.51
CA LEU A 9 0.27 3.47 4.47
C LEU A 9 1.73 3.06 4.62
N GLU A 10 2.65 3.98 4.94
CA GLU A 10 4.06 3.66 5.20
C GLU A 10 4.22 2.65 6.35
N ILE A 11 3.39 2.76 7.39
CA ILE A 11 3.38 1.81 8.51
C ILE A 11 2.96 0.42 8.02
N GLU A 12 1.89 0.31 7.23
CA GLU A 12 1.45 -0.99 6.71
C GLU A 12 2.47 -1.60 5.74
N LEU A 13 3.11 -0.80 4.87
CA LEU A 13 4.18 -1.29 4.01
C LEU A 13 5.39 -1.79 4.81
N SER A 14 5.74 -1.10 5.88
CA SER A 14 6.80 -1.53 6.80
C SER A 14 6.41 -2.85 7.48
N ASN A 15 5.19 -2.95 8.02
CA ASN A 15 4.68 -4.17 8.63
C ASN A 15 4.76 -5.35 7.67
N LEU A 16 4.30 -5.17 6.43
CA LEU A 16 4.36 -6.19 5.39
C LEU A 16 5.80 -6.65 5.11
N THR A 17 6.73 -5.70 4.98
CA THR A 17 8.12 -5.98 4.64
C THR A 17 8.85 -6.68 5.79
N PHE A 18 8.61 -6.27 7.04
CA PHE A 18 9.27 -6.85 8.22
C PHE A 18 8.65 -8.17 8.67
N SER A 19 7.31 -8.28 8.67
CA SER A 19 6.63 -9.52 9.06
C SER A 19 6.72 -10.59 7.98
N GLY A 20 6.84 -10.18 6.72
CA GLY A 20 6.77 -11.09 5.57
C GLY A 20 5.33 -11.46 5.22
N ILE A 21 5.06 -11.60 3.92
CA ILE A 21 3.71 -11.76 3.38
C ILE A 21 2.94 -12.99 3.92
N ASP A 22 3.64 -14.05 4.34
CA ASP A 22 3.00 -15.24 4.91
C ASP A 22 2.36 -14.97 6.29
N ASN A 23 2.74 -13.88 6.96
CA ASN A 23 2.21 -13.48 8.27
C ASN A 23 1.11 -12.41 8.18
N ILE A 24 0.65 -12.07 6.97
CA ILE A 24 -0.47 -11.14 6.77
C ILE A 24 -1.78 -11.77 7.23
N ASP A 25 -2.46 -11.10 8.15
CA ASP A 25 -3.79 -11.45 8.60
C ASP A 25 -4.89 -10.72 7.79
N PHE A 26 -6.13 -10.91 8.23
CA PHE A 26 -7.28 -10.27 7.62
C PHE A 26 -7.30 -8.75 7.89
N ASP A 27 -6.94 -8.35 9.11
CA ASP A 27 -6.94 -6.97 9.58
C ASP A 27 -6.02 -6.09 8.74
N PHE A 28 -4.86 -6.61 8.33
CA PHE A 28 -3.96 -5.93 7.41
C PHE A 28 -4.62 -5.55 6.06
N ILE A 29 -5.37 -6.47 5.47
CA ILE A 29 -6.07 -6.21 4.20
C ILE A 29 -7.20 -5.19 4.39
N GLU A 30 -7.90 -5.25 5.53
CA GLU A 30 -8.91 -4.24 5.88
C GLU A 30 -8.28 -2.86 6.05
N ASN A 31 -7.12 -2.76 6.70
CA ASN A 31 -6.39 -1.50 6.87
C ASN A 31 -5.99 -0.90 5.52
N LEU A 32 -5.40 -1.68 4.61
CA LEU A 32 -5.06 -1.22 3.26
C LEU A 32 -6.30 -0.78 2.47
N THR A 33 -7.41 -1.52 2.61
CA THR A 33 -8.68 -1.18 1.96
C THR A 33 -9.24 0.15 2.49
N SER A 34 -9.17 0.37 3.80
CA SER A 34 -9.57 1.63 4.45
C SER A 34 -8.73 2.81 3.98
N ILE A 35 -7.41 2.63 3.86
CA ILE A 35 -6.48 3.63 3.31
C ILE A 35 -6.82 3.96 1.85
N ARG A 36 -7.02 2.94 1.00
CA ARG A 36 -7.44 3.11 -0.40
C ARG A 36 -8.71 3.95 -0.51
N ASP A 37 -9.71 3.68 0.33
CA ASP A 37 -10.99 4.42 0.31
C ASP A 37 -10.81 5.87 0.75
N ARG A 38 -9.87 6.15 1.66
CA ARG A 38 -9.49 7.52 2.02
C ARG A 38 -8.80 8.23 0.86
N PHE A 39 -7.92 7.56 0.10
CA PHE A 39 -7.35 8.13 -1.12
C PHE A 39 -8.42 8.44 -2.18
N ASP A 40 -9.41 7.57 -2.35
CA ASP A 40 -10.53 7.79 -3.27
C ASP A 40 -11.34 9.04 -2.90
N LYS A 41 -11.69 9.18 -1.62
CA LYS A 41 -12.40 10.36 -1.10
C LYS A 41 -11.64 11.67 -1.35
N LEU A 42 -10.31 11.62 -1.36
CA LEU A 42 -9.43 12.76 -1.63
C LEU A 42 -9.07 12.92 -3.11
N LYS A 43 -9.65 12.10 -4.00
CA LYS A 43 -9.38 12.10 -5.44
C LYS A 43 -7.90 11.86 -5.78
N MET A 44 -7.18 11.17 -4.91
CA MET A 44 -5.78 10.76 -5.13
C MET A 44 -5.74 9.48 -5.95
N ASN A 45 -6.12 9.58 -7.23
CA ASN A 45 -6.36 8.43 -8.10
C ASN A 45 -5.14 7.52 -8.25
N ASN A 46 -3.94 8.08 -8.38
CA ASN A 46 -2.72 7.28 -8.49
C ASN A 46 -2.44 6.47 -7.21
N ALA A 47 -2.56 7.11 -6.04
CA ALA A 47 -2.41 6.44 -4.75
C ALA A 47 -3.44 5.32 -4.57
N LYS A 48 -4.71 5.58 -4.94
CA LYS A 48 -5.79 4.60 -4.94
C LYS A 48 -5.46 3.39 -5.81
N ILE A 49 -5.07 3.61 -7.07
CA ILE A 49 -4.76 2.54 -8.02
C ILE A 49 -3.60 1.69 -7.50
N LEU A 50 -2.50 2.32 -7.09
CA LEU A 50 -1.32 1.60 -6.60
C LEU A 50 -1.62 0.81 -5.31
N THR A 51 -2.42 1.37 -4.40
CA THR A 51 -2.85 0.65 -3.19
C THR A 51 -3.74 -0.54 -3.56
N ASN A 52 -4.63 -0.39 -4.54
CA ASN A 52 -5.48 -1.49 -5.00
C ASN A 52 -4.66 -2.60 -5.70
N ASP A 53 -3.68 -2.24 -6.52
CA ASP A 53 -2.76 -3.20 -7.16
C ASP A 53 -1.99 -4.02 -6.11
N LEU A 54 -1.55 -3.38 -5.02
CA LEU A 54 -0.92 -4.06 -3.89
C LEU A 54 -1.90 -5.05 -3.23
N ILE A 55 -3.10 -4.62 -2.86
CA ILE A 55 -4.14 -5.48 -2.26
C ILE A 55 -4.40 -6.71 -3.13
N ASP A 56 -4.58 -6.51 -4.44
CA ASP A 56 -4.87 -7.59 -5.37
C ASP A 56 -3.69 -8.55 -5.50
N SER A 57 -2.45 -8.05 -5.55
CA SER A 57 -1.27 -8.91 -5.55
C SER A 57 -1.10 -9.74 -4.28
N ILE A 58 -1.44 -9.20 -3.11
CA ILE A 58 -1.40 -9.94 -1.84
C ILE A 58 -2.47 -11.03 -1.82
N LYS A 59 -3.68 -10.74 -2.33
CA LYS A 59 -4.75 -11.74 -2.45
C LYS A 59 -4.33 -12.87 -3.39
N GLU A 60 -3.75 -12.54 -4.54
CA GLU A 60 -3.26 -13.53 -5.50
C GLU A 60 -2.09 -14.36 -4.96
N TYR A 61 -1.22 -13.76 -4.14
CA TYR A 61 -0.10 -14.46 -3.51
C TYR A 61 -0.57 -15.69 -2.71
N LYS A 62 -1.73 -15.63 -2.04
CA LYS A 62 -2.28 -16.78 -1.30
C LYS A 62 -2.48 -18.01 -2.17
N THR A 63 -2.69 -17.83 -3.48
CA THR A 63 -2.87 -18.92 -4.44
C THR A 63 -1.58 -19.23 -5.20
N ASN A 64 -0.92 -18.20 -5.72
CA ASN A 64 0.16 -18.36 -6.70
C ASN A 64 1.57 -18.31 -6.09
N LYS A 65 1.68 -17.85 -4.83
CA LYS A 65 2.95 -17.63 -4.11
C LYS A 65 3.99 -16.80 -4.87
N ASP A 66 3.54 -15.96 -5.79
CA ASP A 66 4.39 -15.04 -6.55
C ASP A 66 4.75 -13.81 -5.72
N ILE A 67 5.86 -13.92 -4.97
CA ILE A 67 6.38 -12.82 -4.17
C ILE A 67 6.84 -11.64 -5.01
N LYS A 68 7.28 -11.88 -6.25
CA LYS A 68 7.85 -10.85 -7.11
C LYS A 68 6.80 -9.79 -7.45
N LYS A 69 5.58 -10.22 -7.78
CA LYS A 69 4.46 -9.31 -8.07
C LYS A 69 4.12 -8.41 -6.87
N VAL A 70 4.15 -8.96 -5.66
CA VAL A 70 3.94 -8.19 -4.42
C VAL A 70 5.06 -7.18 -4.23
N SER A 71 6.33 -7.61 -4.31
CA SER A 71 7.49 -6.73 -4.16
C SER A 71 7.51 -5.58 -5.18
N GLU A 72 7.13 -5.86 -6.44
CA GLU A 72 7.02 -4.83 -7.48
C GLU A 72 5.97 -3.77 -7.14
N ASN A 73 4.82 -4.19 -6.59
CA ASN A 73 3.75 -3.27 -6.20
C ASN A 73 4.09 -2.47 -4.94
N ILE A 74 4.77 -3.07 -3.95
CA ILE A 74 5.35 -2.34 -2.80
C ILE A 74 6.29 -1.25 -3.32
N SER A 75 7.26 -1.61 -4.17
CA SER A 75 8.27 -0.67 -4.67
C SER A 75 7.66 0.51 -5.43
N LYS A 76 6.65 0.26 -6.28
CA LYS A 76 5.93 1.33 -6.99
C LYS A 76 5.23 2.28 -6.03
N LEU A 77 4.60 1.73 -4.99
CA LEU A 77 3.87 2.52 -4.01
C LEU A 77 4.84 3.36 -3.15
N GLU A 78 5.93 2.77 -2.65
CA GLU A 78 6.99 3.48 -1.92
C GLU A 78 7.60 4.62 -2.73
N PHE A 79 7.89 4.38 -4.02
CA PHE A 79 8.40 5.42 -4.92
C PHE A 79 7.40 6.57 -5.06
N TYR A 80 6.12 6.26 -5.27
CA TYR A 80 5.07 7.27 -5.36
C TYR A 80 4.93 8.09 -4.06
N LEU A 81 4.94 7.42 -2.90
CA LEU A 81 4.84 8.09 -1.60
C LEU A 81 6.04 8.99 -1.34
N SER A 82 7.25 8.54 -1.68
CA SER A 82 8.47 9.35 -1.55
C SER A 82 8.38 10.64 -2.36
N TYR A 83 7.88 10.55 -3.60
CA TYR A 83 7.66 11.72 -4.44
C TYR A 83 6.57 12.64 -3.88
N ALA A 84 5.44 12.08 -3.45
CA ALA A 84 4.34 12.86 -2.87
C ALA A 84 4.79 13.59 -1.59
N LEU A 85 5.55 12.93 -0.71
CA LEU A 85 6.09 13.54 0.51
C LEU A 85 7.08 14.65 0.21
N PHE A 86 7.93 14.49 -0.81
CA PHE A 86 8.82 15.54 -1.28
C PHE A 86 8.03 16.77 -1.72
N ASP A 87 7.01 16.59 -2.56
CA ASP A 87 6.14 17.66 -3.07
C ASP A 87 5.38 18.39 -1.94
N PHE A 88 5.00 17.69 -0.87
CA PHE A 88 4.36 18.32 0.31
C PHE A 88 5.34 18.98 1.30
N SER A 89 6.65 18.81 1.10
CA SER A 89 7.69 19.40 1.97
C SER A 89 8.27 20.72 1.45
N GLU A 90 7.96 21.09 0.20
CA GLU A 90 8.27 22.38 -0.44
C GLU A 90 7.13 23.40 -0.24
#